data_AF-A0A1Y2LZU9-F1
#
_entry.id   AF-A0A1Y2LZU9-F1
#
_cell.length_a   1.000
_cell.length_b   1.000
_cell.length_c   1.000
_cell.angle_alpha   90.00
_cell.angle_beta   90.00
_cell.angle_gamma   90.00
#
_symmetry.space_group_name_H-M   'P 1'
#
loop_
_entity.id
_entity.type
_entity.pdbx_description
1 polymer ?
#
loop_
_entity_poly.entity_id
_entity_poly.type
_entity_poly.pdbx_seq_one_letter_code
_entity_poly.pdbx_strand_id
1 'polypeptide(L)'
;MTRKPITQPDHAMTPAQQMRPRAHSDIYPVYRPHAQPALVRPQIETATYSAKSTASSSPVPAEPSNRRRRKQTPPSDSESEHVTGYVLASGKFKCSDSECAGLRFGRQADFRRHFTNAHAAKILEFFCPVRGCERSKNPLKKSKGRSFGGRKDKMKEHVQNMHYKLSSRKRGRLLETDSDVDDEENGDDEDELQPQSKTQRQF
;
A
#
# COMPACT_ATOMS: atom_id res chain seq x y z
N MET A 1 19.07 -35.13 -50.63
CA MET A 1 19.33 -33.80 -50.03
C MET A 1 18.39 -32.78 -50.67
N THR A 2 17.19 -32.62 -50.12
CA THR A 2 16.14 -31.73 -50.66
C THR A 2 16.03 -30.47 -49.80
N ARG A 3 16.44 -29.32 -50.36
CA ARG A 3 16.36 -28.02 -49.70
C ARG A 3 14.93 -27.50 -49.77
N LYS A 4 14.35 -27.14 -48.63
CA LYS A 4 13.01 -26.52 -48.54
C LYS A 4 13.08 -25.03 -48.90
N PRO A 5 12.07 -24.47 -49.59
CA PRO A 5 12.05 -23.06 -49.95
C PRO A 5 11.77 -22.15 -48.74
N ILE A 6 12.49 -21.03 -48.68
CA ILE A 6 12.31 -19.92 -47.75
C ILE A 6 11.04 -19.15 -48.15
N THR A 7 10.05 -19.14 -47.26
CA THR A 7 8.86 -18.31 -47.37
C THR A 7 9.16 -16.97 -46.70
N GLN A 8 9.09 -15.88 -47.47
CA GLN A 8 9.25 -14.53 -46.93
C GLN A 8 7.98 -14.11 -46.18
N PRO A 9 8.08 -13.46 -45.00
CA PRO A 9 6.92 -12.91 -44.32
C PRO A 9 6.49 -11.58 -44.95
N ASP A 10 5.22 -11.52 -45.37
CA ASP A 10 4.56 -10.30 -45.81
C ASP A 10 4.58 -9.22 -44.71
N HIS A 11 5.15 -8.07 -45.05
CA HIS A 11 5.12 -6.87 -44.22
C HIS A 11 3.68 -6.33 -44.17
N ALA A 12 2.95 -6.71 -43.11
CA ALA A 12 1.67 -6.11 -42.79
C ALA A 12 1.83 -4.60 -42.56
N MET A 13 1.23 -3.81 -43.45
CA MET A 13 1.11 -2.36 -43.35
C MET A 13 0.44 -1.99 -42.03
N THR A 14 1.19 -1.36 -41.13
CA THR A 14 0.66 -0.75 -39.91
C THR A 14 -0.32 0.36 -40.28
N PRO A 15 -1.57 0.35 -39.78
CA PRO A 15 -2.49 1.46 -39.99
C PRO A 15 -1.96 2.71 -39.30
N ALA A 16 -1.91 3.80 -40.06
CA ALA A 16 -1.50 5.11 -39.61
C ALA A 16 -2.24 5.49 -38.32
N GLN A 17 -1.47 5.71 -37.25
CA GLN A 17 -1.97 6.31 -36.02
C GLN A 17 -2.51 7.70 -36.36
N GLN A 18 -3.84 7.82 -36.41
CA GLN A 18 -4.50 9.11 -36.38
C GLN A 18 -4.14 9.78 -35.06
N MET A 19 -3.21 10.72 -35.14
CA MET A 19 -2.88 11.67 -34.09
C MET A 19 -4.16 12.39 -33.70
N ARG A 20 -4.72 12.03 -32.54
CA ARG A 20 -5.83 12.77 -31.97
C ARG A 20 -5.36 14.21 -31.71
N PRO A 21 -6.13 15.24 -32.09
CA PRO A 21 -5.79 16.61 -31.80
C PRO A 21 -5.60 16.76 -30.29
N ARG A 22 -4.39 17.17 -29.92
CA ARG A 22 -3.99 17.47 -28.55
C ARG A 22 -4.87 18.64 -28.13
N ALA A 23 -5.74 18.43 -27.14
CA ALA A 23 -6.48 19.52 -26.52
C ALA A 23 -5.45 20.58 -26.11
N HIS A 24 -5.53 21.74 -26.77
CA HIS A 24 -4.86 22.96 -26.34
C HIS A 24 -5.41 23.22 -24.93
N SER A 25 -4.64 22.83 -23.92
CA SER A 25 -4.87 23.32 -22.57
C SER A 25 -4.49 24.77 -22.67
N ASP A 26 -5.50 25.61 -22.68
CA ASP A 26 -5.35 27.04 -22.48
C ASP A 26 -4.37 27.24 -21.33
N ILE A 27 -3.24 27.82 -21.74
CA ILE A 27 -2.26 28.43 -20.88
C ILE A 27 -3.04 29.51 -20.14
N TYR A 28 -3.64 29.15 -19.01
CA TYR A 28 -3.94 30.14 -17.99
C TYR A 28 -2.58 30.52 -17.41
N PRO A 29 -2.09 31.77 -17.61
CA PRO A 29 -1.02 32.26 -16.78
C PRO A 29 -1.57 32.30 -15.35
N VAL A 30 -1.22 31.29 -14.56
CA VAL A 30 -1.32 31.39 -13.10
C VAL A 30 -0.25 32.40 -12.71
N TYR A 31 -0.62 33.68 -12.78
CA TYR A 31 0.04 34.73 -12.01
C TYR A 31 -0.16 34.36 -10.55
N ARG A 32 0.76 33.53 -10.04
CA ARG A 32 0.93 33.35 -8.61
C ARG A 32 1.71 34.59 -8.18
N PRO A 33 1.10 35.58 -7.48
CA PRO A 33 1.87 36.68 -6.95
C PRO A 33 2.92 36.09 -6.03
N HIS A 34 4.17 36.19 -6.45
CA HIS A 34 5.33 35.99 -5.58
C HIS A 34 5.26 37.12 -4.55
N ALA A 35 4.54 36.89 -3.46
CA ALA A 35 4.77 37.66 -2.24
C ALA A 35 6.23 37.39 -1.86
N GLN A 36 7.09 38.36 -2.15
CA GLN A 36 8.43 38.36 -1.60
C GLN A 36 8.30 38.40 -0.09
N PRO A 37 8.81 37.43 0.68
CA PRO A 37 9.00 37.64 2.09
C PRO A 37 10.08 38.72 2.22
N ALA A 38 9.65 39.92 2.57
CA ALA A 38 10.54 40.96 3.06
C ALA A 38 11.37 40.33 4.19
N LEU A 39 12.69 40.37 4.04
CA LEU A 39 13.66 40.02 5.06
C LEU A 39 13.54 41.02 6.21
N VAL A 40 12.54 40.83 7.08
CA VAL A 40 12.55 41.43 8.41
C VAL A 40 13.36 40.50 9.28
N ARG A 41 14.62 40.86 9.42
CA ARG A 41 15.57 40.33 10.40
C ARG A 41 14.99 40.53 11.80
N PRO A 42 14.61 39.49 12.55
CA PRO A 42 14.27 39.66 13.96
C PRO A 42 15.54 40.01 14.72
N GLN A 43 15.54 41.20 15.32
CA GLN A 43 16.45 41.58 16.39
C GLN A 43 16.31 40.54 17.51
N ILE A 44 17.46 40.08 18.00
CA ILE A 44 17.57 39.13 19.09
C ILE A 44 17.37 39.95 20.37
N GLU A 45 16.12 40.17 20.77
CA GLU A 45 15.83 40.72 22.09
C GLU A 45 15.73 39.57 23.09
N THR A 46 16.78 39.47 23.90
CA THR A 46 16.86 38.68 25.11
C THR A 46 15.78 39.11 26.10
N ALA A 47 14.59 38.52 25.99
CA ALA A 47 13.58 38.58 27.03
C ALA A 47 13.80 37.43 28.00
N THR A 48 14.25 37.78 29.21
CA THR A 48 14.20 36.98 30.43
C THR A 48 12.75 36.66 30.78
N TYR A 49 12.22 35.54 30.29
CA TYR A 49 10.90 35.05 30.70
C TYR A 49 11.04 34.19 31.98
N SER A 50 10.75 34.88 33.08
CA SER A 50 9.98 34.42 34.24
C SER A 50 9.62 32.93 34.25
N ALA A 51 10.27 32.20 35.17
CA ALA A 51 9.93 30.84 35.54
C ALA A 51 8.49 30.80 36.10
N LYS A 52 7.55 30.29 35.30
CA LYS A 52 6.27 29.79 35.80
C LYS A 52 6.41 28.32 36.14
N SER A 53 6.71 28.08 37.41
CA SER A 53 6.40 26.83 38.10
C SER A 53 4.91 26.58 38.04
N THR A 54 4.47 25.53 37.34
CA THR A 54 3.17 24.89 37.58
C THR A 54 3.20 23.44 37.16
N ALA A 55 2.83 22.60 38.13
CA ALA A 55 2.37 21.22 38.03
C ALA A 55 3.41 20.14 37.70
N SER A 56 4.05 19.69 38.78
CA SER A 56 4.44 18.30 39.01
C SER A 56 3.28 17.35 38.69
N SER A 57 3.27 16.77 37.49
CA SER A 57 2.50 15.58 37.20
C SER A 57 3.36 14.38 37.56
N SER A 58 3.03 13.76 38.69
CA SER A 58 3.61 12.50 39.12
C SER A 58 3.62 11.50 37.96
N PRO A 59 4.75 10.86 37.65
CA PRO A 59 4.79 9.78 36.68
C PRO A 59 3.99 8.60 37.24
N VAL A 60 2.78 8.41 36.71
CA VAL A 60 2.01 7.18 36.94
C VAL A 60 2.85 6.02 36.38
N PRO A 61 3.22 5.02 37.21
CA PRO A 61 3.92 3.85 36.71
C PRO A 61 3.00 3.14 35.72
N ALA A 62 3.38 3.17 34.45
CA ALA A 62 2.69 2.46 33.40
C ALA A 62 2.81 0.96 33.70
N GLU A 63 1.69 0.38 34.13
CA GLU A 63 1.47 -1.05 34.23
C GLU A 63 2.05 -1.74 32.99
N PRO A 64 2.96 -2.72 33.13
CA PRO A 64 3.53 -3.44 32.01
C PRO A 64 2.43 -4.25 31.34
N SER A 65 1.83 -3.65 30.32
CA SER A 65 0.97 -4.32 29.36
C SER A 65 1.66 -5.60 28.94
N ASN A 66 1.09 -6.74 29.36
CA ASN A 66 1.49 -8.09 29.01
C ASN A 66 1.36 -8.26 27.49
N ARG A 67 2.32 -7.70 26.76
CA ARG A 67 2.52 -7.94 25.34
C ARG A 67 2.91 -9.40 25.23
N ARG A 68 1.88 -10.24 25.00
CA ARG A 68 1.98 -11.65 24.64
C ARG A 68 3.23 -11.82 23.79
N ARG A 69 4.28 -12.33 24.41
CA ARG A 69 5.59 -12.56 23.80
C ARG A 69 5.35 -13.61 22.73
N ARG A 70 5.07 -13.14 21.51
CA ARG A 70 4.82 -13.99 20.35
C ARG A 70 6.02 -14.92 20.27
N LYS A 71 5.80 -16.21 20.55
CA LYS A 71 6.83 -17.24 20.49
C LYS A 71 7.44 -17.13 19.10
N GLN A 72 8.62 -16.51 19.01
CA GLN A 72 9.35 -16.45 17.75
C GLN A 72 9.85 -17.87 17.56
N THR A 73 9.21 -18.59 16.64
CA THR A 73 9.79 -19.80 16.09
C THR A 73 11.16 -19.44 15.57
N PRO A 74 12.22 -20.19 15.94
CA PRO A 74 13.56 -19.93 15.43
C PRO A 74 13.50 -19.91 13.89
N PRO A 75 14.12 -18.92 13.23
CA PRO A 75 14.12 -18.85 11.78
C PRO A 75 14.73 -20.15 11.25
N SER A 76 14.00 -20.79 10.34
CA SER A 76 14.44 -22.03 9.70
C SER A 76 15.72 -21.76 8.93
N ASP A 77 16.81 -22.40 9.33
CA ASP A 77 18.21 -22.20 8.87
C ASP A 77 18.46 -22.70 7.43
N SER A 78 17.42 -22.73 6.60
CA SER A 78 17.47 -23.26 5.23
C SER A 78 17.11 -22.24 4.16
N GLU A 79 16.80 -21.00 4.56
CA GLU A 79 16.76 -19.88 3.61
C GLU A 79 18.18 -19.35 3.50
N SER A 80 18.90 -19.83 2.48
CA SER A 80 20.23 -19.33 2.09
C SER A 80 20.29 -17.81 2.24
N GLU A 81 21.19 -17.32 3.10
CA GLU A 81 21.38 -15.89 3.36
C GLU A 81 21.68 -15.16 2.04
N HIS A 82 20.63 -14.67 1.39
CA HIS A 82 20.75 -13.95 0.13
C HIS A 82 21.22 -12.52 0.44
N VAL A 83 22.35 -12.14 -0.16
CA VAL A 83 22.89 -10.80 -0.05
C VAL A 83 21.96 -9.80 -0.73
N THR A 84 21.19 -9.08 0.09
CA THR A 84 20.23 -8.05 -0.37
C THR A 84 20.92 -6.80 -0.93
N GLY A 85 22.16 -6.52 -0.53
CA GLY A 85 22.94 -5.38 -1.00
C GLY A 85 24.24 -5.18 -0.22
N TYR A 86 24.96 -4.13 -0.59
CA TYR A 86 26.30 -3.81 -0.09
C TYR A 86 26.33 -2.45 0.60
N VAL A 87 27.11 -2.34 1.68
CA VAL A 87 27.45 -1.06 2.32
C VAL A 87 28.79 -0.60 1.77
N LEU A 88 28.83 0.57 1.14
CA LEU A 88 30.04 1.16 0.59
C LEU A 88 30.84 1.85 1.70
N ALA A 89 32.17 1.94 1.54
CA ALA A 89 33.04 2.69 2.46
C ALA A 89 32.61 4.16 2.67
N SER A 90 31.86 4.73 1.72
CA SER A 90 31.25 6.07 1.83
C SER A 90 30.05 6.17 2.79
N GLY A 91 29.63 5.06 3.43
CA GLY A 91 28.42 4.97 4.25
C GLY A 91 27.11 4.92 3.46
N LYS A 92 27.20 4.81 2.12
CA LYS A 92 26.04 4.66 1.22
C LYS A 92 25.73 3.19 0.98
N PHE A 93 24.46 2.90 0.67
CA PHE A 93 23.98 1.55 0.39
C PHE A 93 23.80 1.35 -1.12
N LYS A 94 24.13 0.15 -1.62
CA LYS A 94 23.98 -0.25 -3.03
C LYS A 94 23.22 -1.57 -3.12
N CYS A 95 22.29 -1.69 -4.06
CA CYS A 95 21.62 -2.97 -4.34
C CYS A 95 22.59 -4.00 -4.95
N SER A 96 22.39 -5.28 -4.66
CA SER A 96 23.16 -6.38 -5.24
C SER A 96 22.72 -6.73 -6.67
N ASP A 97 21.46 -6.43 -7.01
CA ASP A 97 20.90 -6.73 -8.33
C ASP A 97 21.47 -5.85 -9.46
N SER A 98 21.72 -6.46 -10.61
CA SER A 98 22.33 -5.82 -11.78
C SER A 98 21.46 -4.72 -12.38
N GLU A 99 20.14 -4.88 -12.36
CA GLU A 99 19.17 -3.88 -12.81
C GLU A 99 19.24 -2.58 -12.00
N CYS A 100 19.70 -2.67 -10.75
CA CYS A 100 19.76 -1.56 -9.80
C CYS A 100 21.19 -1.07 -9.55
N ALA A 101 22.16 -1.48 -10.37
CA ALA A 101 23.58 -1.19 -10.17
C ALA A 101 23.92 0.31 -10.12
N GLY A 102 23.10 1.17 -10.76
CA GLY A 102 23.25 2.63 -10.76
C GLY A 102 22.65 3.34 -9.54
N LEU A 103 21.84 2.66 -8.73
CA LEU A 103 21.14 3.26 -7.59
C LEU A 103 22.00 3.21 -6.33
N ARG A 104 22.11 4.35 -5.64
CA ARG A 104 22.80 4.49 -4.36
C ARG A 104 21.91 5.21 -3.37
N PHE A 105 21.82 4.70 -2.16
CA PHE A 105 20.96 5.26 -1.11
C PHE A 105 21.83 5.84 0.00
N GLY A 106 21.50 7.06 0.43
CA GLY A 106 22.16 7.68 1.59
C GLY A 106 21.61 7.20 2.94
N ARG A 107 20.44 6.54 2.95
CA ARG A 107 19.77 6.04 4.16
C ARG A 107 19.41 4.58 4.00
N GLN A 108 19.60 3.80 5.06
CA GLN A 108 19.23 2.38 5.10
C GLN A 108 17.72 2.19 4.89
N ALA A 109 16.88 3.12 5.37
CA ALA A 109 15.44 3.06 5.19
C ALA A 109 15.02 3.08 3.71
N ASP A 110 15.68 3.93 2.90
CA ASP A 110 15.40 4.04 1.47
C ASP A 110 15.86 2.78 0.73
N PHE A 111 17.03 2.24 1.10
CA PHE A 111 17.52 0.96 0.58
C PHE A 111 16.56 -0.20 0.88
N ARG A 112 16.09 -0.36 2.13
CA ARG A 112 15.11 -1.41 2.48
C ARG A 112 13.81 -1.26 1.69
N ARG A 113 13.34 -0.03 1.53
CA ARG A 113 12.13 0.26 0.75
C ARG A 113 12.31 -0.09 -0.71
N HIS A 114 13.47 0.23 -1.29
CA HIS A 114 13.83 -0.17 -2.64
C HIS A 114 13.83 -1.69 -2.78
N PHE A 115 14.57 -2.40 -1.94
CA PHE A 115 14.67 -3.86 -2.00
C PHE A 115 13.29 -4.55 -1.88
N THR A 116 12.46 -4.11 -0.93
CA THR A 116 11.11 -4.67 -0.73
C THR A 116 10.19 -4.41 -1.93
N ASN A 117 10.32 -3.28 -2.61
CA ASN A 117 9.44 -2.92 -3.71
C ASN A 117 9.91 -3.42 -5.08
N ALA A 118 11.22 -3.51 -5.29
CA ALA A 118 11.82 -3.89 -6.58
C ALA A 118 12.16 -5.39 -6.62
N HIS A 119 12.63 -5.95 -5.51
CA HIS A 119 13.25 -7.27 -5.46
C HIS A 119 12.50 -8.29 -4.61
N ALA A 120 11.36 -7.93 -4.00
CA ALA A 120 10.50 -8.93 -3.39
C ALA A 120 9.97 -9.87 -4.48
N ALA A 121 10.62 -11.04 -4.62
CA ALA A 121 10.43 -12.02 -5.69
C ALA A 121 8.98 -12.54 -5.85
N LYS A 122 8.07 -12.18 -4.93
CA LYS A 122 6.64 -12.50 -4.98
C LYS A 122 5.83 -11.32 -4.46
N ILE A 123 5.78 -10.23 -5.21
CA ILE A 123 4.77 -9.19 -4.94
C ILE A 123 3.42 -9.81 -5.24
N LEU A 124 2.70 -10.22 -4.18
CA LEU A 124 1.30 -10.61 -4.31
C LEU A 124 0.54 -9.42 -4.87
N GLU A 125 0.12 -9.53 -6.13
CA GLU A 125 -0.71 -8.52 -6.77
C GLU A 125 -2.07 -8.50 -6.09
N PHE A 126 -2.43 -7.37 -5.51
CA PHE A 126 -3.76 -7.16 -4.96
C PHE A 126 -4.71 -6.69 -6.08
N PHE A 127 -5.87 -7.35 -6.18
CA PHE A 127 -6.96 -7.01 -7.11
C PHE A 127 -8.22 -6.64 -6.32
N CYS A 128 -9.09 -5.84 -6.93
CA CYS A 128 -10.40 -5.61 -6.34
C CYS A 128 -11.21 -6.93 -6.27
N PRO A 129 -11.80 -7.30 -5.12
CA PRO A 129 -12.60 -8.51 -4.99
C PRO A 129 -13.96 -8.45 -5.72
N VAL A 130 -14.44 -7.25 -6.08
CA VAL A 130 -15.75 -7.06 -6.72
C VAL A 130 -15.69 -7.43 -8.20
N ARG A 131 -16.50 -8.40 -8.62
CA ARG A 131 -16.58 -8.84 -10.02
C ARG A 131 -17.11 -7.72 -10.92
N GLY A 132 -16.54 -7.61 -12.12
CA GLY A 132 -16.89 -6.56 -13.08
C GLY A 132 -16.21 -5.22 -12.85
N CYS A 133 -15.51 -5.02 -11.73
CA CYS A 133 -14.70 -3.82 -11.53
C CYS A 133 -13.48 -3.84 -12.47
N GLU A 134 -13.13 -2.69 -13.05
CA GLU A 134 -11.98 -2.55 -13.97
C GLU A 134 -10.62 -2.92 -13.33
N ARG A 135 -10.56 -2.88 -11.99
CA ARG A 135 -9.38 -3.26 -11.19
C ARG A 135 -9.51 -4.64 -10.54
N SER A 136 -10.53 -5.41 -10.88
CA SER A 136 -10.68 -6.79 -10.42
C SER A 136 -9.84 -7.76 -11.25
N LYS A 137 -9.69 -8.99 -10.77
CA LYS A 137 -9.00 -10.05 -11.53
C LYS A 137 -9.75 -10.42 -12.81
N ASN A 138 -11.09 -10.31 -12.77
CA ASN A 138 -12.01 -10.64 -13.87
C ASN A 138 -12.91 -9.42 -14.15
N PRO A 139 -12.40 -8.38 -14.84
CA PRO A 139 -13.23 -7.25 -15.23
C PRO A 139 -14.26 -7.68 -16.28
N LEU A 140 -15.33 -6.88 -16.44
CA LEU A 140 -16.40 -7.17 -17.40
C LEU A 140 -15.91 -7.08 -18.86
N LYS A 141 -14.87 -6.28 -19.10
CA LYS A 141 -14.19 -6.16 -20.40
C LYS A 141 -13.16 -7.29 -20.55
N LYS A 142 -12.96 -7.81 -21.76
CA LYS A 142 -12.12 -8.99 -22.08
C LYS A 142 -10.61 -8.86 -21.77
N SER A 143 -10.15 -7.79 -21.13
CA SER A 143 -8.74 -7.57 -20.79
C SER A 143 -8.45 -7.92 -19.33
N LYS A 144 -7.22 -8.33 -19.00
CA LYS A 144 -6.79 -8.52 -17.61
C LYS A 144 -6.89 -7.17 -16.87
N GLY A 145 -7.58 -7.14 -15.73
CA GLY A 145 -7.80 -5.89 -14.98
C GLY A 145 -6.50 -5.32 -14.40
N ARG A 146 -6.48 -4.01 -14.15
CA ARG A 146 -5.28 -3.32 -13.61
C ARG A 146 -5.16 -3.60 -12.10
N SER A 147 -4.07 -4.26 -11.69
CA SER A 147 -3.78 -4.57 -10.28
C SER A 147 -3.38 -3.31 -9.49
N PHE A 148 -3.42 -3.41 -8.16
CA PHE A 148 -2.88 -2.40 -7.24
C PHE A 148 -1.39 -2.62 -6.93
N GLY A 149 -0.75 -3.59 -7.59
CA GLY A 149 0.57 -4.09 -7.22
C GLY A 149 0.58 -4.65 -5.80
N GLY A 150 1.67 -4.41 -5.05
CA GLY A 150 1.84 -4.88 -3.66
C GLY A 150 1.14 -4.05 -2.59
N ARG A 151 0.29 -3.08 -2.97
CA ARG A 151 -0.28 -2.09 -2.04
C ARG A 151 -1.69 -2.45 -1.57
N LYS A 152 -1.78 -3.24 -0.49
CA LYS A 152 -3.06 -3.66 0.14
C LYS A 152 -3.88 -2.48 0.66
N ASP A 153 -3.24 -1.41 1.13
CA ASP A 153 -3.87 -0.15 1.54
C ASP A 153 -4.71 0.45 0.40
N LYS A 154 -4.12 0.52 -0.80
CA LYS A 154 -4.79 1.09 -1.98
C LYS A 154 -5.94 0.25 -2.49
N MET A 155 -5.83 -1.07 -2.40
CA MET A 155 -6.96 -1.95 -2.69
C MET A 155 -8.13 -1.68 -1.71
N LYS A 156 -7.89 -1.63 -0.39
CA LYS A 156 -8.95 -1.37 0.61
C LYS A 156 -9.61 -0.02 0.40
N GLU A 157 -8.82 1.03 0.21
CA GLU A 157 -9.29 2.39 -0.06
C GLU A 157 -10.18 2.42 -1.31
N HIS A 158 -9.77 1.73 -2.38
CA HIS A 158 -10.58 1.60 -3.59
C HIS A 158 -11.91 0.90 -3.33
N VAL A 159 -11.92 -0.22 -2.59
CA VAL A 159 -13.18 -0.92 -2.30
C VAL A 159 -14.11 -0.01 -1.50
N GLN A 160 -13.59 0.66 -0.47
CA GLN A 160 -14.35 1.63 0.32
C GLN A 160 -14.95 2.76 -0.53
N ASN A 161 -14.13 3.34 -1.40
CA ASN A 161 -14.55 4.50 -2.20
C ASN A 161 -15.43 4.15 -3.41
N MET A 162 -15.20 3.00 -4.06
CA MET A 162 -15.88 2.65 -5.31
C MET A 162 -17.05 1.69 -5.10
N HIS A 163 -17.04 0.88 -4.03
CA HIS A 163 -18.05 -0.17 -3.82
C HIS A 163 -18.93 0.06 -2.59
N TYR A 164 -18.44 0.71 -1.54
CA TYR A 164 -19.26 0.97 -0.34
C TYR A 164 -20.01 2.31 -0.35
N LYS A 165 -19.69 3.25 -1.25
CA LYS A 165 -20.39 4.56 -1.31
C LYS A 165 -21.85 4.49 -1.77
N LEU A 166 -22.29 3.39 -2.36
CA LEU A 166 -23.69 3.22 -2.80
C LEU A 166 -24.58 2.61 -1.71
N SER A 167 -24.03 1.94 -0.69
CA SER A 167 -24.81 1.32 0.38
C SER A 167 -25.01 2.22 1.60
N SER A 168 -24.11 3.19 1.85
CA SER A 168 -24.23 4.09 3.01
C SER A 168 -25.35 5.12 2.88
N ARG A 169 -25.80 5.45 1.66
CA ARG A 169 -26.95 6.35 1.47
C ARG A 169 -28.30 5.73 1.80
N LYS A 170 -28.38 4.40 1.99
CA LYS A 170 -29.65 3.71 2.30
C LYS A 170 -29.86 3.43 3.80
N ARG A 171 -28.85 3.61 4.65
CA ARG A 171 -28.98 3.45 6.13
C ARG A 171 -29.17 4.75 6.90
N GLY A 172 -29.11 5.92 6.27
CA GLY A 172 -29.37 7.21 6.92
C GLY A 172 -30.83 7.65 6.93
N ARG A 173 -31.80 6.79 6.58
CA ARG A 173 -33.23 7.17 6.51
C ARG A 173 -34.18 6.10 7.04
N LEU A 174 -33.72 5.28 7.98
CA LEU A 174 -34.57 4.29 8.66
C LEU A 174 -34.12 4.07 10.11
N LEU A 175 -34.01 5.14 10.89
CA LEU A 175 -34.04 5.05 12.35
C LEU A 175 -34.49 6.40 12.95
N GLU A 176 -35.75 6.72 12.71
CA GLU A 176 -36.60 7.50 13.63
C GLU A 176 -37.95 6.79 13.62
N THR A 177 -37.97 5.59 14.18
CA THR A 177 -39.19 4.99 14.70
C THR A 177 -38.85 4.63 16.14
N ASP A 178 -39.13 5.59 17.03
CA ASP A 178 -39.59 5.33 18.39
C ASP A 178 -40.59 4.17 18.33
N SER A 179 -40.15 3.00 18.73
CA SER A 179 -41.04 1.92 19.13
C SER A 179 -40.34 1.20 20.27
N ASP A 180 -40.55 1.76 21.46
CA ASP A 180 -40.60 1.03 22.71
C ASP A 180 -41.42 -0.25 22.52
N VAL A 181 -40.73 -1.37 22.35
CA VAL A 181 -41.31 -2.69 22.54
C VAL A 181 -40.27 -3.47 23.34
N ASP A 182 -40.39 -3.37 24.66
CA ASP A 182 -40.11 -4.47 25.57
C ASP A 182 -40.73 -5.74 24.97
N ASP A 183 -39.92 -6.75 24.66
CA ASP A 183 -40.36 -8.16 24.75
C ASP A 183 -39.16 -9.12 24.62
N GLU A 184 -38.79 -9.66 25.78
CA GLU A 184 -38.51 -11.08 26.06
C GLU A 184 -37.29 -11.77 25.41
N GLU A 185 -36.27 -11.92 26.25
CA GLU A 185 -35.67 -13.20 26.67
C GLU A 185 -35.92 -14.41 25.73
N ASN A 186 -34.95 -14.69 24.87
CA ASN A 186 -34.73 -16.02 24.30
C ASN A 186 -33.26 -16.05 23.89
N GLY A 187 -32.40 -16.91 24.44
CA GLY A 187 -32.56 -18.34 24.58
C GLY A 187 -31.22 -18.90 24.13
N ASP A 188 -30.49 -19.41 25.11
CA ASP A 188 -29.18 -20.03 25.05
C ASP A 188 -29.19 -21.20 24.05
N ASP A 189 -28.38 -21.16 23.00
CA ASP A 189 -28.05 -22.36 22.22
C ASP A 189 -26.61 -22.25 21.69
N GLU A 190 -25.73 -22.78 22.53
CA GLU A 190 -24.37 -23.17 22.23
C GLU A 190 -24.37 -24.26 21.16
N ASP A 191 -23.64 -24.06 20.05
CA ASP A 191 -23.18 -25.21 19.27
C ASP A 191 -21.78 -24.97 18.71
N GLU A 192 -20.83 -25.48 19.50
CA GLU A 192 -19.41 -25.59 19.29
C GLU A 192 -19.11 -26.63 18.19
N LEU A 193 -18.96 -26.20 16.94
CA LEU A 193 -18.44 -27.07 15.89
C LEU A 193 -16.94 -26.86 15.70
N GLN A 194 -16.16 -27.67 16.41
CA GLN A 194 -14.73 -27.92 16.18
C GLN A 194 -14.51 -28.73 14.89
N PRO A 195 -13.77 -28.24 13.87
CA PRO A 195 -13.23 -29.12 12.84
C PRO A 195 -11.89 -29.73 13.28
N GLN A 196 -11.91 -31.04 13.51
CA GLN A 196 -10.74 -31.87 13.81
C GLN A 196 -9.74 -31.89 12.65
N SER A 197 -8.46 -31.70 12.99
CA SER A 197 -7.30 -31.85 12.12
C SER A 197 -6.94 -33.33 11.94
N LYS A 198 -6.78 -33.79 10.69
CA LYS A 198 -6.07 -35.03 10.36
C LYS A 198 -4.90 -34.72 9.46
N THR A 199 -3.69 -34.77 10.03
CA THR A 199 -2.42 -34.72 9.29
C THR A 199 -1.84 -36.13 9.32
N GLN A 200 -1.83 -36.82 8.16
CA GLN A 200 -1.22 -38.15 8.02
C GLN A 200 0.17 -37.97 7.40
N ARG A 201 1.20 -38.17 8.22
CA ARG A 201 2.61 -38.26 7.81
C ARG A 201 2.88 -39.72 7.46
N GLN A 202 3.32 -40.01 6.25
CA GLN A 202 3.90 -41.31 5.89
C GLN A 202 5.43 -41.20 5.95
N PHE A 203 6.05 -42.26 6.46
CA PHE A 203 7.49 -42.47 6.63
C PHE A 203 8.14 -42.87 5.30
#